data_AF-X1SHZ3-F1
#
_entry.id   AF-X1SHZ3-F1
#
_cell.length_a   1.000
_cell.length_b   1.000
_cell.length_c   1.000
_cell.angle_alpha   90.00
_cell.angle_beta   90.00
_cell.angle_gamma   90.00
#
_symmetry.space_group_name_H-M   'P 1'
#
loop_
_entity.id
_entity.type
_entity.pdbx_description
1 polymer ?
#
loop_
_entity_poly.entity_id
_entity_poly.type
_entity_poly.pdbx_seq_one_letter_code
_entity_poly.pdbx_strand_id
1 'polypeptide(L)' 'MSDIILKVKNLTKFFPIIGGIIRHKIGEVKAVNNVSFNLKKGDTVGIV' A
#
# COMPACT_ATOMS: atom_id res chain seq x y z
N MET A 1 -24.32 -11.97 9.85
CA MET A 1 -23.02 -12.49 9.41
C MET A 1 -22.19 -11.30 8.94
N SER A 2 -20.92 -11.17 9.34
CA SER A 2 -20.11 -10.02 8.93
C SER A 2 -19.77 -10.12 7.44
N ASP A 3 -20.45 -9.33 6.61
CA ASP A 3 -20.32 -9.37 5.15
C ASP A 3 -19.09 -8.55 4.73
N ILE A 4 -17.89 -9.06 5.05
CA ILE A 4 -16.61 -8.46 4.64
C ILE A 4 -16.46 -8.70 3.14
N ILE A 5 -16.42 -7.63 2.36
CA ILE A 5 -16.29 -7.66 0.90
C ILE A 5 -14.85 -7.48 0.42
N LEU A 6 -13.98 -6.89 1.26
CA LEU A 6 -12.56 -6.77 0.98
C LEU A 6 -11.76 -6.97 2.27
N LYS A 7 -10.73 -7.80 2.20
CA LYS A 7 -9.77 -8.03 3.28
C LYS A 7 -8.37 -7.75 2.78
N VAL A 8 -7.77 -6.68 3.29
CA VAL A 8 -6.38 -6.31 3.00
C VAL A 8 -5.52 -6.72 4.20
N LYS A 9 -4.45 -7.45 3.92
CA LYS A 9 -3.47 -7.87 4.93
C LYS A 9 -2.08 -7.47 4.48
N ASN A 10 -1.36 -6.78 5.37
CA ASN A 10 0.06 -6.45 5.23
C ASN A 10 0.42 -5.83 3.86
N LEU A 11 -0.47 -5.01 3.28
CA LEU A 11 -0.25 -4.38 1.99
C LEU A 11 0.97 -3.47 2.08
N THR A 12 1.94 -3.73 1.22
CA THR A 12 3.19 -2.98 1.13
C THR A 12 3.49 -2.71 -0.33
N LYS A 13 3.76 -1.45 -0.66
CA LYS A 13 4.18 -1.05 -2.00
C LYS A 13 5.25 0.02 -1.92
N PHE A 14 6.46 -0.35 -2.28
CA PHE A 14 7.62 0.55 -2.36
C PHE A 14 8.04 0.72 -3.83
N PHE A 15 8.43 1.93 -4.19
CA PHE A 15 8.92 2.27 -5.53
C PHE A 15 10.39 2.67 -5.45
N PRO A 16 11.29 2.03 -6.23
CA PRO A 16 12.71 2.34 -6.17
C PRO A 16 12.99 3.72 -6.76
N ILE A 17 13.88 4.47 -6.12
CA ILE A 17 14.46 5.68 -6.68
C ILE A 17 15.79 5.28 -7.31
N ILE A 18 15.92 5.50 -8.62
CA ILE A 18 17.13 5.21 -9.38
C ILE A 18 17.82 6.53 -9.72
N GLY A 19 19.12 6.64 -9.45
CA GLY A 19 19.89 7.87 -9.70
C GLY A 19 21.39 7.67 -9.53
N GLY A 20 22.11 8.80 -9.46
CA GLY A 20 23.58 8.83 -9.42
C GLY A 20 24.22 8.74 -10.81
N ILE A 21 25.55 8.91 -10.85
CA ILE A 21 26.36 8.86 -12.09
C ILE A 21 26.29 7.47 -12.72
N ILE A 22 26.37 6.44 -11.88
CA ILE A 22 26.09 5.06 -12.24
C ILE A 22 24.63 4.85 -11.88
N ARG A 23 23.75 4.59 -12.84
CA ARG A 23 22.29 4.53 -12.64
C ARG A 23 21.87 3.34 -11.76
N HIS A 24 21.92 3.49 -10.44
CA HIS A 24 21.65 2.43 -9.45
C HIS A 24 20.55 2.84 -8.46
N LYS A 25 20.09 1.88 -7.64
CA LYS A 25 19.09 2.16 -6.59
C LYS A 25 19.73 3.01 -5.50
N ILE A 26 19.22 4.23 -5.33
CA ILE A 26 19.68 5.17 -4.30
C ILE A 26 18.66 5.33 -3.16
N GLY A 27 17.47 4.75 -3.30
CA GLY A 27 16.44 4.79 -2.26
C GLY A 27 15.14 4.12 -2.71
N GLU A 28 14.09 4.33 -1.92
CA GLU A 28 12.73 3.92 -2.25
C GLU A 28 11.68 4.84 -1.62
N VAL A 29 10.61 5.13 -2.36
CA VAL A 29 9.42 5.77 -1.83
C VAL A 29 8.51 4.69 -1.26
N LYS A 30 8.22 4.78 0.04
CA LYS A 30 7.29 3.88 0.72
C LYS A 30 5.86 4.35 0.54
N ALA A 31 5.23 4.01 -0.59
CA ALA A 31 3.87 4.46 -0.90
C ALA A 31 2.81 3.82 0.01
N VAL A 32 2.98 2.54 0.35
CA VAL A 32 2.16 1.86 1.37
C VAL A 32 3.07 0.98 2.20
N ASN A 33 2.97 1.02 3.52
CA ASN A 33 3.82 0.22 4.42
C ASN A 33 2.97 -0.57 5.43
N ASN A 34 2.89 -1.89 5.25
CA ASN A 34 2.27 -2.84 6.17
C ASN A 34 0.83 -2.49 6.62
N VAL A 35 -0.02 -2.09 5.68
CA VAL A 35 -1.41 -1.71 5.98
C VAL A 35 -2.34 -2.92 5.97
N SER A 36 -3.21 -3.04 6.98
CA SER A 36 -4.23 -4.10 7.07
C SER A 36 -5.58 -3.52 7.46
N PHE A 37 -6.64 -3.89 6.74
CA PHE A 37 -8.02 -3.49 7.04
C PHE A 37 -9.04 -4.43 6.39
N ASN A 38 -10.30 -4.32 6.83
CA ASN A 38 -11.43 -4.98 6.21
C ASN A 38 -12.44 -3.92 5.77
N LEU A 39 -13.05 -4.09 4.60
CA LEU A 39 -14.20 -3.31 4.15
C LEU A 39 -15.44 -4.19 4.23
N LYS A 40 -16.50 -3.72 4.89
CA LYS A 40 -17.78 -4.42 4.92
C LYS A 40 -18.71 -3.89 3.84
N LYS A 41 -19.69 -4.70 3.45
CA LYS A 41 -20.74 -4.28 2.53
C LYS A 41 -21.47 -3.04 3.08
N GLY A 42 -21.54 -1.98 2.28
CA GLY A 42 -22.17 -0.70 2.64
C GLY A 42 -21.21 0.36 3.20
N ASP A 43 -19.96 0.00 3.53
CA ASP A 43 -18.95 0.97 3.96
C ASP A 43 -18.41 1.78 2.76
N THR A 44 -18.09 3.05 3.00
CA THR A 44 -17.32 3.89 2.07
C THR A 44 -15.99 4.25 2.74
N VAL A 45 -14.88 4.04 2.03
CA VAL A 45 -13.53 4.40 2.49
C VAL A 45 -12.97 5.50 1.60
N GLY A 46 -12.62 6.63 2.21
CA GLY A 46 -11.82 7.68 1.57
C GLY A 46 -10.34 7.50 1.90
N ILE A 47 -9.48 7.64 0.89
CA ILE A 47 -8.03 7.71 1.06
C ILE A 47 -7.64 9.18 0.88
N VAL A 48 -6.98 9.76 1.89
CA VAL A 48 -6.45 11.13 1.88
C VAL A 48 -4.94 11.13 2.06
#